data_AF-A0A5S5D7U0-F1
#
_entry.id   AF-A0A5S5D7U0-F1
#
_cell.length_a   1.000
_cell.length_b   1.000
_cell.length_c   1.000
_cell.angle_alpha   90.00
_cell.angle_beta   90.00
_cell.angle_gamma   90.00
#
_symmetry.space_group_name_H-M   'P 1'
#
loop_
_entity.id
_entity.type
_entity.pdbx_description
1 polymer ?
#
loop_
_entity_poly.entity_id
_entity_poly.type
_entity_poly.pdbx_seq_one_letter_code
_entity_poly.pdbx_strand_id
1 'polypeptide(L)'
;MAAVLATSAAVVCVVTPWLVEPPLEVRLLAGLLTGLTWWAAARLAGAAAAGVREVLRGRARPAGLAAGMAAVLVLAGCGGAPASPPAAAPAWRPVVGAAPELPGGTPVRVRIGLGDAPTDEARARRAVEELVRGGGLTRSTLLIAVPTGSGWLDDDAVAALEELTGGDLATVTVQYAQHPSWVEYLRGTDRAARSATTLLGAVRAQLATLPAAERPRLLIFGESLGATAAAAAVTAVGDVDGCLLAGRPGSAGAAPVPGCTDVGNDDDPVTRWRPGLVVAPRGGLPWLPAVTFWQVTGALVGALDQPEGSGHRYGATLADDWARLGAEPPGGGPAPGPVGPLRAHSR
;
A
#
# COMPACT_ATOMS: atom_id res chain seq x y z
N MET A 1 -24.34 -15.43 7.05
CA MET A 1 -24.97 -14.38 7.86
C MET A 1 -24.11 -14.01 9.08
N ALA A 2 -23.78 -14.95 9.98
CA ALA A 2 -22.94 -14.67 11.16
C ALA A 2 -21.56 -14.06 10.84
N ALA A 3 -20.84 -14.62 9.86
CA ALA A 3 -19.55 -14.09 9.41
C ALA A 3 -19.64 -12.65 8.87
N VAL A 4 -20.68 -12.37 8.07
CA VAL A 4 -20.92 -11.05 7.45
C VAL A 4 -21.16 -9.98 8.52
N LEU A 5 -21.83 -10.35 9.61
CA LEU A 5 -22.22 -9.42 10.65
C LEU A 5 -21.05 -9.13 11.61
N ALA A 6 -20.22 -10.12 11.92
CA ALA A 6 -19.03 -9.93 12.73
C ALA A 6 -18.00 -8.99 12.08
N THR A 7 -17.78 -9.14 10.78
CA THR A 7 -16.86 -8.27 10.02
C THR A 7 -17.40 -6.84 9.85
N SER A 8 -18.73 -6.67 9.85
CA SER A 8 -19.36 -5.34 9.77
C SER A 8 -19.11 -4.50 11.03
N ALA A 9 -19.11 -5.10 12.24
CA ALA A 9 -18.74 -4.40 13.47
C ALA A 9 -17.26 -3.99 13.49
N ALA A 10 -16.36 -4.87 13.03
CA ALA A 10 -14.93 -4.56 12.98
C ALA A 10 -14.67 -3.36 12.07
N VAL A 11 -15.29 -3.31 10.88
CA VAL A 11 -15.15 -2.18 9.97
C VAL A 11 -15.71 -0.89 10.57
N VAL A 12 -16.88 -0.90 11.21
CA VAL A 12 -17.39 0.35 11.80
C VAL A 12 -16.55 0.80 13.00
N CYS A 13 -16.18 -0.09 13.92
CA CYS A 13 -15.35 0.27 15.07
C CYS A 13 -13.95 0.79 14.69
N VAL A 14 -13.36 0.24 13.62
CA VAL A 14 -12.04 0.67 13.12
C VAL A 14 -12.14 1.96 12.30
N VAL A 15 -13.25 2.22 11.59
CA VAL A 15 -13.36 3.39 10.69
C VAL A 15 -13.86 4.65 11.42
N THR A 16 -14.70 4.50 12.45
CA THR A 16 -15.36 5.63 13.11
C THR A 16 -14.42 6.64 13.79
N PRO A 17 -13.32 6.25 14.46
CA PRO A 17 -12.39 7.20 15.09
C PRO A 17 -11.55 8.03 14.11
N TRP A 18 -11.51 7.65 12.82
CA TRP A 18 -10.57 8.20 11.82
C TRP A 18 -11.22 9.12 10.80
N LEU A 19 -12.54 9.26 10.87
CA LEU A 19 -13.29 10.18 10.05
C LEU A 19 -13.32 11.53 10.76
N VAL A 20 -12.45 12.45 10.34
CA VAL A 20 -12.57 13.87 10.68
C VAL A 20 -13.85 14.35 9.99
N GLU A 21 -14.94 14.38 10.76
CA GLU A 21 -16.34 14.67 10.38
C GLU A 21 -16.82 13.97 9.09
N PRO A 22 -17.28 12.71 9.18
CA PRO A 22 -17.83 12.03 8.03
C PRO A 22 -19.10 12.70 7.50
N PRO A 23 -19.31 12.72 6.16
CA PRO A 23 -20.57 13.13 5.57
C PRO A 23 -21.73 12.33 6.16
N LEU A 24 -22.92 12.93 6.22
CA LEU A 24 -24.09 12.36 6.89
C LEU A 24 -24.42 10.96 6.36
N GLU A 25 -24.31 10.71 5.05
CA GLU A 25 -24.52 9.37 4.49
C GLU A 25 -23.59 8.29 5.07
N VAL A 26 -22.32 8.62 5.32
CA VAL A 26 -21.34 7.67 5.89
C VAL A 26 -21.69 7.38 7.35
N ARG A 27 -22.14 8.38 8.11
CA ARG A 27 -22.60 8.22 9.49
C ARG A 27 -23.85 7.35 9.58
N LEU A 28 -24.81 7.57 8.68
CA LEU A 28 -26.05 6.79 8.62
C LEU A 28 -25.77 5.34 8.20
N LEU A 29 -24.89 5.13 7.22
CA LEU A 29 -24.48 3.78 6.80
C LEU A 29 -23.72 3.05 7.90
N ALA A 30 -22.76 3.71 8.56
CA ALA A 30 -22.03 3.14 9.70
C ALA A 30 -22.97 2.81 10.87
N GLY A 31 -23.92 3.70 11.18
CA GLY A 31 -24.95 3.48 12.19
C GLY A 31 -25.87 2.30 11.84
N LEU A 32 -26.30 2.18 10.58
CA LEU A 32 -27.09 1.06 10.08
C LEU A 32 -26.33 -0.27 10.18
N LEU A 33 -25.08 -0.31 9.71
CA LEU A 33 -24.23 -1.50 9.77
C LEU A 33 -23.97 -1.93 11.22
N THR A 34 -23.71 -0.98 12.12
CA THR A 34 -23.57 -1.23 13.56
C THR A 34 -24.84 -1.79 14.16
N GLY A 35 -25.99 -1.18 13.84
CA GLY A 35 -27.30 -1.64 14.30
C GLY A 35 -27.65 -3.04 13.81
N LEU A 36 -27.40 -3.33 12.53
CA LEU A 36 -27.57 -4.66 11.94
C LEU A 36 -26.65 -5.69 12.62
N THR A 37 -25.42 -5.30 12.95
CA THR A 37 -24.46 -6.16 13.64
C THR A 37 -24.94 -6.52 15.04
N TRP A 38 -25.36 -5.53 15.83
CA TRP A 38 -25.92 -5.77 17.17
C TRP A 38 -27.18 -6.61 17.12
N TRP A 39 -28.07 -6.35 16.16
CA TRP A 39 -29.28 -7.14 15.94
C TRP A 39 -28.96 -8.60 15.64
N ALA A 40 -27.97 -8.86 14.78
CA ALA A 40 -27.59 -10.21 14.42
C ALA A 40 -26.83 -10.94 15.52
N ALA A 41 -25.94 -10.26 16.24
CA ALA A 41 -25.26 -10.81 17.41
C ALA A 41 -26.29 -11.22 18.47
N ALA A 42 -27.30 -10.38 18.73
CA ALA A 42 -28.41 -10.71 19.63
C ALA A 42 -29.21 -11.93 19.15
N ARG A 43 -29.49 -12.04 17.83
CA ARG A 43 -30.17 -13.21 17.24
C ARG A 43 -29.35 -14.49 17.35
N LEU A 44 -28.03 -14.41 17.13
CA LEU A 44 -27.12 -15.56 17.24
C LEU A 44 -26.93 -15.99 18.68
N ALA A 45 -26.78 -15.05 19.62
CA ALA A 45 -26.76 -15.34 21.05
C ALA A 45 -28.08 -15.99 21.50
N GLY A 46 -29.21 -15.50 21.01
CA GLY A 46 -30.52 -16.11 21.23
C GLY A 46 -30.62 -17.53 20.68
N ALA A 47 -30.12 -17.76 19.45
CA ALA A 47 -30.10 -19.07 18.82
C ALA A 47 -29.15 -20.05 19.52
N ALA A 48 -27.98 -19.59 19.97
CA ALA A 48 -27.03 -20.37 20.75
C ALA A 48 -27.63 -20.74 22.12
N ALA A 49 -28.25 -19.79 22.82
CA ALA A 49 -28.92 -20.05 24.09
C ALA A 49 -30.14 -20.98 23.95
N ALA A 50 -30.82 -20.96 22.80
CA ALA A 50 -31.87 -21.92 22.46
C ALA A 50 -31.28 -23.31 22.15
N GLY A 51 -30.20 -23.38 21.38
CA GLY A 51 -29.50 -24.62 21.05
C GLY A 51 -28.92 -25.30 22.29
N VAL A 52 -28.27 -24.56 23.18
CA VAL A 52 -27.79 -25.05 24.49
C VAL A 52 -28.95 -25.58 25.33
N ARG A 53 -30.10 -24.88 25.35
CA ARG A 53 -31.31 -25.37 26.02
C ARG A 53 -31.82 -26.70 25.44
N GLU A 54 -31.78 -26.87 24.13
CA GLU A 54 -32.19 -28.12 23.48
C GLU A 54 -31.18 -29.25 23.68
N VAL A 55 -29.88 -28.96 23.76
CA VAL A 55 -28.85 -29.93 24.17
C VAL A 55 -29.07 -30.37 25.61
N LEU A 56 -29.29 -29.42 26.53
CA LEU A 56 -29.56 -29.71 27.95
C LEU A 56 -30.87 -30.49 28.16
N ARG A 57 -31.84 -30.34 27.25
CA ARG A 57 -33.09 -31.12 27.23
C ARG A 57 -32.98 -32.47 26.51
N GLY A 58 -31.80 -32.83 26.01
CA GLY A 58 -31.56 -34.09 25.30
C GLY A 58 -32.19 -34.18 23.91
N ARG A 59 -32.51 -33.04 23.28
CA ARG A 59 -33.23 -32.96 21.99
C ARG A 59 -32.38 -32.55 20.79
N ALA A 60 -31.10 -32.23 20.99
CA ALA A 60 -30.25 -31.72 19.93
C ALA A 60 -29.82 -32.81 18.93
N ARG A 61 -30.00 -32.53 17.62
CA ARG A 61 -29.43 -33.35 16.54
C ARG A 61 -27.98 -32.94 16.24
N PRO A 62 -27.09 -33.88 15.87
CA PRO A 62 -25.65 -33.63 15.71
C PRO A 62 -25.31 -32.54 14.67
N ALA A 63 -26.15 -32.36 13.64
CA ALA A 63 -25.96 -31.31 12.63
C ALA A 63 -26.10 -29.87 13.18
N GLY A 64 -26.95 -29.65 14.20
CA GLY A 64 -27.16 -28.33 14.80
C GLY A 64 -25.98 -27.89 15.67
N LEU A 65 -25.32 -28.84 16.33
CA LEU A 65 -24.10 -28.63 17.11
C LEU A 65 -22.91 -28.28 16.21
N ALA A 66 -22.76 -28.96 15.08
CA ALA A 66 -21.70 -28.67 14.11
C ALA A 66 -21.82 -27.26 13.51
N ALA A 67 -23.03 -26.83 13.15
CA ALA A 67 -23.29 -25.50 12.62
C ALA A 67 -23.05 -24.38 13.66
N GLY A 68 -23.44 -24.61 14.92
CA GLY A 68 -23.21 -23.67 16.02
C GLY A 68 -21.73 -23.49 16.34
N MET A 69 -20.97 -24.58 16.37
CA MET A 69 -19.54 -24.58 16.69
C MET A 69 -18.70 -23.95 15.56
N ALA A 70 -19.09 -24.18 14.29
CA ALA A 70 -18.50 -23.49 13.15
C ALA A 70 -18.72 -21.97 13.19
N ALA A 71 -19.90 -21.52 13.62
CA ALA A 71 -20.17 -20.09 13.79
C ALA A 71 -19.34 -19.46 14.92
N VAL A 72 -19.15 -20.17 16.04
CA VAL A 72 -18.32 -19.69 17.16
C VAL A 72 -16.84 -19.61 16.78
N LEU A 73 -16.30 -20.59 16.05
CA LEU A 73 -14.90 -20.56 15.57
C LEU A 73 -14.64 -19.41 14.59
N VAL A 74 -15.59 -19.12 13.69
CA VAL A 74 -15.50 -17.96 12.79
C VAL A 74 -15.53 -16.64 13.56
N LEU A 75 -16.29 -16.57 14.65
CA LEU A 75 -16.39 -15.38 15.50
C LEU A 75 -15.17 -15.19 16.41
N ALA A 76 -14.60 -16.28 16.93
CA ALA A 76 -13.39 -16.24 17.77
C ALA A 76 -12.14 -15.81 17.00
N GLY A 77 -12.06 -16.13 15.69
CA GLY A 77 -11.01 -15.64 14.80
C GLY A 77 -11.05 -14.14 14.50
N CYS A 78 -12.14 -13.44 14.86
CA CYS A 78 -12.29 -11.99 14.67
C CYS A 78 -11.96 -11.17 15.94
N GLY A 79 -11.54 -11.81 17.02
CA GLY A 79 -11.23 -11.17 18.31
C GLY A 79 -9.84 -10.58 18.44
N GLY A 80 -9.13 -10.34 17.33
CA GLY A 80 -7.84 -9.63 17.37
C GLY A 80 -8.00 -8.28 18.08
N ALA A 81 -7.08 -7.98 19.01
CA ALA A 81 -7.06 -6.73 19.74
C ALA A 81 -7.23 -5.54 18.76
N PRO A 82 -7.91 -4.44 19.17
CA PRO A 82 -8.01 -3.27 18.32
C PRO A 82 -6.60 -2.86 17.90
N ALA A 83 -6.35 -2.89 16.58
CA ALA A 83 -5.10 -2.42 16.03
C ALA A 83 -4.83 -1.03 16.60
N SER A 84 -3.64 -0.84 17.17
CA SER A 84 -3.25 0.48 17.64
C SER A 84 -3.35 1.44 16.45
N PRO A 85 -3.79 2.69 16.68
CA PRO A 85 -3.75 3.69 15.64
C PRO A 85 -2.36 3.71 15.01
N PRO A 86 -2.21 3.59 13.67
CA PRO A 86 -0.93 3.89 13.07
C PRO A 86 -0.51 5.26 13.61
N ALA A 87 0.73 5.34 14.09
CA ALA A 87 1.30 6.60 14.54
C ALA A 87 0.96 7.66 13.49
N ALA A 88 0.44 8.81 13.94
CA ALA A 88 0.12 9.92 13.04
C ALA A 88 1.28 10.07 12.06
N ALA A 89 0.98 10.00 10.75
CA ALA A 89 2.00 10.05 9.73
C ALA A 89 2.91 11.24 10.06
N PRO A 90 4.23 11.02 10.24
CA PRO A 90 5.11 12.07 10.71
C PRO A 90 4.93 13.29 9.83
N ALA A 91 4.83 14.46 10.46
CA ALA A 91 4.64 15.72 9.76
C ALA A 91 5.67 15.81 8.62
N TRP A 92 5.16 15.88 7.40
CA TRP A 92 5.94 15.91 6.19
C TRP A 92 6.89 17.13 6.23
N ARG A 93 8.21 16.88 6.32
CA ARG A 93 9.24 17.95 6.30
C ARG A 93 9.82 18.02 4.89
N PRO A 94 9.51 19.05 4.10
CA PRO A 94 10.18 19.29 2.83
C PRO A 94 11.62 19.77 3.00
N VAL A 95 12.32 19.69 1.87
CA VAL A 95 13.65 20.23 1.51
C VAL A 95 14.81 19.30 1.85
N VAL A 96 15.35 18.66 0.80
CA VAL A 96 16.55 17.81 0.74
C VAL A 96 16.86 17.11 2.06
N GLY A 97 16.29 15.92 2.24
CA GLY A 97 16.55 15.14 3.44
C GLY A 97 18.04 14.80 3.54
N ALA A 98 18.60 14.87 4.75
CA ALA A 98 19.92 14.31 5.03
C ALA A 98 19.89 12.82 4.67
N ALA A 99 20.64 12.44 3.65
CA ALA A 99 20.92 11.04 3.33
C ALA A 99 22.31 10.69 3.86
N PRO A 100 22.56 9.44 4.26
CA PRO A 100 23.90 9.00 4.63
C PRO A 100 24.86 9.19 3.44
N GLU A 101 26.12 9.48 3.74
CA GLU A 101 27.16 9.47 2.71
C GLU A 101 27.50 8.02 2.37
N LEU A 102 27.45 7.70 1.07
CA LEU A 102 27.76 6.39 0.51
C LEU A 102 28.96 6.53 -0.46
N PRO A 103 29.58 5.43 -0.93
CA PRO A 103 30.80 5.49 -1.74
C PRO A 103 30.72 6.35 -3.02
N GLY A 104 29.54 6.46 -3.64
CA GLY A 104 29.21 7.31 -4.79
C GLY A 104 28.65 8.69 -4.41
N GLY A 105 28.71 9.06 -3.14
CA GLY A 105 28.27 10.33 -2.57
C GLY A 105 26.92 10.27 -1.87
N THR A 106 26.45 11.42 -1.41
CA THR A 106 25.15 11.56 -0.74
C THR A 106 24.00 11.52 -1.76
N PRO A 107 23.00 10.63 -1.60
CA PRO A 107 21.81 10.61 -2.45
C PRO A 107 21.08 11.96 -2.50
N VAL A 108 20.54 12.32 -3.66
CA VAL A 108 19.71 13.52 -3.83
C VAL A 108 18.26 13.13 -3.54
N ARG A 109 17.61 13.75 -2.55
CA ARG A 109 16.20 13.47 -2.21
C ARG A 109 15.35 14.73 -2.35
N VAL A 110 14.46 14.79 -3.35
CA VAL A 110 13.51 15.88 -3.57
C VAL A 110 12.12 15.46 -3.15
N ARG A 111 11.51 16.21 -2.23
CA ARG A 111 10.15 15.98 -1.76
C ARG A 111 9.35 17.29 -1.89
N ILE A 112 8.27 17.26 -2.65
CA ILE A 112 7.32 18.36 -2.85
C ILE A 112 5.96 18.02 -2.25
N GLY A 113 5.38 18.98 -1.54
CA GLY A 113 4.21 18.81 -0.69
C GLY A 113 3.05 19.60 -1.20
N LEU A 114 1.89 19.40 -0.59
CA LEU A 114 0.68 20.11 -0.96
C LEU A 114 0.76 21.63 -0.76
N GLY A 115 1.58 22.10 0.20
CA GLY A 115 1.78 23.53 0.47
C GLY A 115 2.76 24.22 -0.47
N ASP A 116 3.58 23.47 -1.22
CA ASP A 116 4.66 24.05 -2.03
C ASP A 116 4.17 24.64 -3.36
N ALA A 117 3.04 24.14 -3.88
CA ALA A 117 2.38 24.72 -5.04
C ALA A 117 0.90 24.28 -5.12
N PRO A 118 0.01 25.08 -5.75
CA PRO A 118 -1.44 24.85 -5.68
C PRO A 118 -1.95 23.71 -6.58
N THR A 119 -1.31 23.44 -7.73
CA THR A 119 -1.76 22.42 -8.69
C THR A 119 -0.78 21.28 -8.86
N ASP A 120 -1.23 20.13 -9.39
CA ASP A 120 -0.37 18.98 -9.68
C ASP A 120 0.76 19.36 -10.66
N GLU A 121 0.45 20.17 -11.68
CA GLU A 121 1.43 20.65 -12.66
C GLU A 121 2.45 21.60 -12.03
N ALA A 122 1.99 22.49 -11.15
CA ALA A 122 2.88 23.42 -10.45
C ALA A 122 3.81 22.67 -9.48
N ARG A 123 3.30 21.64 -8.77
CA ARG A 123 4.11 20.77 -7.91
C ARG A 123 5.10 19.94 -8.71
N ALA A 124 4.70 19.37 -9.85
CA ALA A 124 5.60 18.61 -10.72
C ALA A 124 6.72 19.50 -11.30
N ARG A 125 6.40 20.72 -11.77
CA ARG A 125 7.43 21.69 -12.20
C ARG A 125 8.39 22.02 -11.06
N ARG A 126 7.86 22.31 -9.87
CA ARG A 126 8.68 22.59 -8.68
C ARG A 126 9.59 21.41 -8.33
N ALA A 127 9.10 20.18 -8.45
CA ALA A 127 9.89 18.97 -8.22
C ALA A 127 11.06 18.87 -9.20
N VAL A 128 10.82 19.14 -10.49
CA VAL A 128 11.87 19.15 -11.52
C VAL A 128 12.88 20.27 -11.30
N GLU A 129 12.44 21.49 -10.96
CA GLU A 129 13.33 22.61 -10.63
C GLU A 129 14.27 22.26 -9.47
N GLU A 130 13.72 21.69 -8.40
CA GLU A 130 14.48 21.29 -7.22
C GLU A 130 15.41 20.10 -7.51
N LEU A 131 15.00 19.19 -8.40
CA LEU A 131 15.83 18.09 -8.88
C LEU A 131 17.04 18.61 -9.67
N VAL A 132 16.83 19.56 -10.59
CA VAL A 132 17.92 20.19 -11.35
C VAL A 132 18.84 20.96 -10.41
N ARG A 133 18.28 21.79 -9.53
CA ARG A 133 19.01 22.61 -8.56
C ARG A 133 19.86 21.77 -7.61
N GLY A 134 19.37 20.59 -7.23
CA GLY A 134 20.05 19.64 -6.35
C GLY A 134 21.08 18.75 -7.05
N GLY A 135 21.32 18.91 -8.35
CA GLY A 135 22.22 18.04 -9.12
C GLY A 135 21.66 16.64 -9.36
N GLY A 136 20.34 16.44 -9.26
CA GLY A 136 19.72 15.12 -9.42
C GLY A 136 19.87 14.54 -10.83
N LEU A 137 20.00 15.40 -11.85
CA LEU A 137 20.20 14.95 -13.24
C LEU A 137 21.63 14.49 -13.55
N THR A 138 22.59 14.74 -12.66
CA THR A 138 23.98 14.28 -12.84
C THR A 138 24.22 12.89 -12.26
N ARG A 139 23.20 12.30 -11.62
CA ARG A 139 23.25 10.94 -11.08
C ARG A 139 23.07 9.93 -12.20
N SER A 140 23.61 8.72 -12.05
CA SER A 140 23.35 7.65 -13.04
C SER A 140 21.92 7.10 -12.95
N THR A 141 21.27 7.22 -11.78
CA THR A 141 19.91 6.72 -11.55
C THR A 141 18.99 7.81 -11.00
N LEU A 142 17.78 7.91 -11.55
CA LEU A 142 16.70 8.79 -11.09
C LEU A 142 15.46 7.96 -10.76
N LEU A 143 15.04 7.96 -9.50
CA LEU A 143 13.83 7.32 -9.02
C LEU A 143 12.69 8.34 -8.87
N ILE A 144 11.57 8.09 -9.53
CA ILE A 144 10.27 8.66 -9.15
C ILE A 144 9.65 7.74 -8.11
N ALA A 145 9.67 8.15 -6.84
CA ALA A 145 9.03 7.41 -5.76
C ALA A 145 7.62 7.98 -5.53
N VAL A 146 6.60 7.23 -5.96
CA VAL A 146 5.20 7.61 -5.86
C VAL A 146 4.69 7.28 -4.46
N PRO A 147 4.37 8.30 -3.64
CA PRO A 147 4.01 8.07 -2.26
C PRO A 147 2.60 7.51 -2.16
N THR A 148 2.25 7.03 -0.97
CA THR A 148 0.85 6.81 -0.61
C THR A 148 0.21 8.10 -0.09
N GLY A 149 -1.12 8.12 0.02
CA GLY A 149 -1.98 9.30 0.23
C GLY A 149 -1.34 10.49 0.95
N SER A 150 -0.90 10.30 2.20
CA SER A 150 -0.35 11.35 3.07
C SER A 150 1.08 11.79 2.74
N GLY A 151 1.69 11.27 1.68
CA GLY A 151 3.10 11.48 1.34
C GLY A 151 4.07 10.44 1.91
N TRP A 152 3.55 9.33 2.45
CA TRP A 152 4.38 8.26 3.01
C TRP A 152 5.09 7.46 1.91
N LEU A 153 6.34 7.11 2.17
CA LEU A 153 7.17 6.23 1.38
C LEU A 153 7.72 5.12 2.26
N ASP A 154 7.98 3.97 1.66
CA ASP A 154 8.82 2.94 2.26
C ASP A 154 10.29 3.41 2.16
N ASP A 155 10.78 4.03 3.23
CA ASP A 155 12.15 4.55 3.29
C ASP A 155 13.19 3.41 3.24
N ASP A 156 12.86 2.20 3.70
CA ASP A 156 13.76 1.04 3.67
C ASP A 156 13.89 0.49 2.24
N ALA A 157 12.79 0.47 1.47
CA ALA A 157 12.81 0.14 0.04
C ALA A 157 13.63 1.14 -0.79
N VAL A 158 13.57 2.44 -0.45
CA VAL A 158 14.39 3.49 -1.10
C VAL A 158 15.84 3.37 -0.67
N ALA A 159 16.11 3.12 0.61
CA ALA A 159 17.46 2.92 1.14
C ALA A 159 18.16 1.73 0.48
N ALA A 160 17.45 0.62 0.25
CA ALA A 160 17.99 -0.52 -0.49
C ALA A 160 18.50 -0.13 -1.89
N LEU A 161 17.78 0.74 -2.61
CA LEU A 161 18.23 1.25 -3.91
C LEU A 161 19.42 2.21 -3.79
N GLU A 162 19.43 3.05 -2.75
CA GLU A 162 20.59 3.92 -2.47
C GLU A 162 21.85 3.11 -2.20
N GLU A 163 21.76 2.03 -1.43
CA GLU A 163 22.88 1.13 -1.17
C GLU A 163 23.35 0.43 -2.44
N LEU A 164 22.43 -0.11 -3.26
CA LEU A 164 22.75 -0.78 -4.52
C LEU A 164 23.44 0.15 -5.54
N THR A 165 23.01 1.41 -5.59
CA THR A 165 23.62 2.44 -6.45
C THR A 165 24.85 3.09 -5.84
N GLY A 166 25.24 2.70 -4.62
CA GLY A 166 26.31 3.34 -3.86
C GLY A 166 26.06 4.82 -3.56
N GLY A 167 24.81 5.27 -3.59
CA GLY A 167 24.41 6.66 -3.40
C GLY A 167 24.40 7.52 -4.67
N ASP A 168 24.70 6.94 -5.83
CA ASP A 168 24.55 7.61 -7.13
C ASP A 168 23.09 7.60 -7.62
N LEU A 169 22.21 8.09 -6.76
CA LEU A 169 20.77 8.11 -6.92
C LEU A 169 20.21 9.51 -6.67
N ALA A 170 19.29 9.92 -7.52
CA ALA A 170 18.34 10.99 -7.21
C ALA A 170 16.94 10.40 -7.05
N THR A 171 16.23 10.77 -5.98
CA THR A 171 14.84 10.39 -5.74
C THR A 171 13.96 11.63 -5.74
N VAL A 172 12.84 11.60 -6.45
CA VAL A 172 11.84 12.67 -6.49
C VAL A 172 10.45 12.15 -6.12
N THR A 173 9.76 12.89 -5.25
CA THR A 173 8.45 12.53 -4.71
C THR A 173 7.55 13.75 -4.63
N VAL A 174 6.29 13.59 -5.03
CA VAL A 174 5.24 14.63 -4.91
C VAL A 174 4.06 14.08 -4.11
N GLN A 175 3.71 14.76 -3.02
CA GLN A 175 2.50 14.48 -2.23
C GLN A 175 1.25 14.94 -2.99
N TYR A 176 0.20 14.12 -2.99
CA TYR A 176 -1.06 14.42 -3.67
C TYR A 176 -2.28 14.48 -2.73
N ALA A 177 -2.19 14.00 -1.48
CA ALA A 177 -3.29 14.07 -0.53
C ALA A 177 -2.79 14.25 0.92
N GLN A 178 -3.72 14.63 1.80
CA GLN A 178 -3.49 14.73 3.25
C GLN A 178 -3.86 13.41 3.96
N HIS A 179 -4.68 12.58 3.33
CA HIS A 179 -5.30 11.42 3.97
C HIS A 179 -4.48 10.14 3.80
N PRO A 180 -4.58 9.19 4.76
CA PRO A 180 -4.00 7.86 4.62
C PRO A 180 -4.45 7.12 3.35
N SER A 181 -3.61 6.20 2.88
CA SER A 181 -3.74 5.47 1.61
C SER A 181 -5.08 4.75 1.41
N TRP A 182 -5.59 4.09 2.45
CA TRP A 182 -6.85 3.35 2.39
C TRP A 182 -8.07 4.27 2.21
N VAL A 183 -8.03 5.47 2.79
CA VAL A 183 -9.08 6.48 2.65
C VAL A 183 -9.13 6.98 1.21
N GLU A 184 -7.98 7.27 0.62
CA GLU A 184 -7.91 7.74 -0.77
C GLU A 184 -8.26 6.63 -1.75
N TYR A 185 -7.89 5.37 -1.48
CA TYR A 185 -8.30 4.25 -2.33
C TYR A 185 -9.83 4.10 -2.38
N LEU A 186 -10.53 4.27 -1.25
CA LEU A 186 -12.00 4.25 -1.21
C LEU A 186 -12.65 5.45 -1.91
N ARG A 187 -11.97 6.60 -1.94
CA ARG A 187 -12.45 7.82 -2.60
C ARG A 187 -12.15 7.87 -4.11
N GLY A 188 -11.43 6.88 -4.62
CA GLY A 188 -11.00 6.80 -6.01
C GLY A 188 -9.53 7.19 -6.17
N THR A 189 -8.83 6.44 -7.01
CA THR A 189 -7.37 6.55 -7.21
C THR A 189 -6.97 7.66 -8.18
N ASP A 190 -7.93 8.40 -8.74
CA ASP A 190 -7.71 9.34 -9.84
C ASP A 190 -6.74 10.47 -9.47
N ARG A 191 -6.79 10.97 -8.23
CA ARG A 191 -5.87 12.03 -7.79
C ARG A 191 -4.43 11.54 -7.74
N ALA A 192 -4.22 10.35 -7.19
CA ALA A 192 -2.90 9.73 -7.12
C ALA A 192 -2.35 9.47 -8.53
N ALA A 193 -3.17 8.89 -9.40
CA ALA A 193 -2.81 8.60 -10.79
C ALA A 193 -2.49 9.88 -11.58
N ARG A 194 -3.30 10.94 -11.46
CA ARG A 194 -3.02 12.23 -12.10
C ARG A 194 -1.70 12.83 -11.63
N SER A 195 -1.46 12.88 -10.31
CA SER A 195 -0.22 13.44 -9.77
C SER A 195 1.02 12.68 -10.25
N ALA A 196 0.99 11.33 -10.21
CA ALA A 196 2.07 10.49 -10.69
C ALA A 196 2.31 10.64 -12.21
N THR A 197 1.22 10.69 -13.01
CA THR A 197 1.27 10.92 -14.47
C THR A 197 1.90 12.28 -14.79
N THR A 198 1.47 13.33 -14.09
CA THR A 198 1.99 14.69 -14.28
C THR A 198 3.47 14.79 -13.91
N LEU A 199 3.89 14.17 -12.80
CA LEU A 199 5.30 14.13 -12.40
C LEU A 199 6.15 13.36 -13.41
N LEU A 200 5.73 12.15 -13.82
CA LEU A 200 6.46 11.34 -14.80
C LEU A 200 6.60 12.08 -16.13
N GLY A 201 5.53 12.72 -16.61
CA GLY A 201 5.56 13.54 -17.82
C GLY A 201 6.55 14.71 -17.71
N ALA A 202 6.54 15.43 -16.59
CA ALA A 202 7.46 16.55 -16.35
C ALA A 202 8.93 16.12 -16.28
N VAL A 203 9.22 15.01 -15.58
CA VAL A 203 10.57 14.45 -15.50
C VAL A 203 11.05 13.99 -16.88
N ARG A 204 10.24 13.25 -17.63
CA ARG A 204 10.61 12.81 -18.99
C ARG A 204 10.85 13.99 -19.93
N ALA A 205 10.03 15.03 -19.85
CA ALA A 205 10.23 16.26 -20.63
C ALA A 205 11.58 16.92 -20.29
N GLN A 206 11.96 16.96 -19.01
CA GLN A 206 13.26 17.46 -18.60
C GLN A 206 14.41 16.58 -19.11
N LEU A 207 14.31 15.25 -18.97
CA LEU A 207 15.33 14.32 -19.46
C LEU A 207 15.51 14.41 -20.98
N ALA A 208 14.45 14.71 -21.73
CA ALA A 208 14.51 14.89 -23.18
C ALA A 208 15.37 16.08 -23.61
N THR A 209 15.63 17.04 -22.72
CA THR A 209 16.55 18.16 -22.98
C THR A 209 18.03 17.79 -22.90
N LEU A 210 18.36 16.64 -22.30
CA LEU A 210 19.72 16.14 -22.17
C LEU A 210 20.14 15.29 -23.38
N PRO A 211 21.44 15.27 -23.75
CA PRO A 211 21.99 14.28 -24.67
C PRO A 211 21.69 12.85 -24.19
N ALA A 212 21.39 11.94 -25.12
CA ALA A 212 20.96 10.57 -24.77
C ALA A 212 21.98 9.82 -23.90
N ALA A 213 23.28 10.06 -24.09
CA ALA A 213 24.36 9.43 -23.33
C ALA A 213 24.50 9.96 -21.89
N GLU A 214 23.89 11.10 -21.58
CA GLU A 214 23.98 11.77 -20.26
C GLU A 214 22.70 11.58 -19.43
N ARG A 215 21.68 10.91 -19.98
CA ARG A 215 20.41 10.73 -19.27
C ARG A 215 20.57 9.69 -18.16
N PRO A 216 20.15 9.99 -16.90
CA PRO A 216 20.00 8.97 -15.89
C PRO A 216 19.02 7.91 -16.34
N ARG A 217 19.20 6.69 -15.82
CA ARG A 217 18.17 5.66 -15.88
C ARG A 217 16.98 6.11 -15.05
N LEU A 218 15.81 6.13 -15.66
CA LEU A 218 14.56 6.53 -15.03
C LEU A 218 13.86 5.30 -14.46
N LEU A 219 13.79 5.23 -13.13
CA LEU A 219 13.04 4.22 -12.40
C LEU A 219 11.77 4.84 -11.81
N ILE A 220 10.72 4.03 -11.64
CA ILE A 220 9.52 4.42 -10.90
C ILE A 220 9.17 3.34 -9.87
N PHE A 221 8.82 3.79 -8.66
CA PHE A 221 8.42 2.93 -7.56
C PHE A 221 7.08 3.39 -6.99
N GLY A 222 6.27 2.44 -6.56
CA GLY A 222 5.20 2.74 -5.62
C GLY A 222 4.83 1.52 -4.81
N GLU A 223 4.37 1.77 -3.58
CA GLU A 223 3.75 0.76 -2.71
C GLU A 223 2.26 1.04 -2.58
N SER A 224 1.43 -0.01 -2.51
CA SER A 224 0.00 0.11 -2.19
C SER A 224 -0.75 1.01 -3.20
N LEU A 225 -1.40 2.07 -2.73
CA LEU A 225 -1.99 3.09 -3.60
C LEU A 225 -0.96 3.78 -4.51
N GLY A 226 0.28 3.97 -4.05
CA GLY A 226 1.39 4.48 -4.85
C GLY A 226 1.72 3.54 -6.01
N ALA A 227 1.68 2.22 -5.79
CA ALA A 227 1.86 1.22 -6.85
C ALA A 227 0.76 1.31 -7.92
N THR A 228 -0.48 1.54 -7.51
CA THR A 228 -1.59 1.75 -8.45
C THR A 228 -1.39 3.03 -9.28
N ALA A 229 -0.94 4.11 -8.65
CA ALA A 229 -0.67 5.37 -9.32
C ALA A 229 0.55 5.30 -10.26
N ALA A 230 1.63 4.62 -9.86
CA ALA A 230 2.80 4.36 -10.69
C ALA A 230 2.44 3.53 -11.93
N ALA A 231 1.67 2.46 -11.76
CA ALA A 231 1.17 1.65 -12.87
C ALA A 231 0.34 2.48 -13.88
N ALA A 232 -0.55 3.33 -13.36
CA ALA A 232 -1.35 4.22 -14.19
C ALA A 232 -0.49 5.24 -14.95
N ALA A 233 0.52 5.81 -14.28
CA ALA A 233 1.45 6.76 -14.89
C ALA A 233 2.26 6.13 -16.02
N VAL A 234 2.84 4.94 -15.81
CA VAL A 234 3.59 4.21 -16.86
C VAL A 234 2.68 3.87 -18.04
N THR A 235 1.47 3.38 -17.77
CA THR A 235 0.48 3.06 -18.82
C THR A 235 0.10 4.30 -19.65
N ALA A 236 -0.03 5.46 -19.01
CA ALA A 236 -0.48 6.69 -19.66
C ALA A 236 0.64 7.42 -20.41
N VAL A 237 1.85 7.47 -19.83
CA VAL A 237 2.97 8.27 -20.35
C VAL A 237 3.93 7.44 -21.21
N GLY A 238 4.02 6.14 -20.96
CA GLY A 238 4.92 5.20 -21.64
C GLY A 238 6.12 4.79 -20.79
N ASP A 239 6.95 3.93 -21.40
CA ASP A 239 7.96 3.14 -20.71
C ASP A 239 9.04 3.97 -19.99
N VAL A 240 9.52 3.38 -18.90
CA VAL A 240 10.65 3.80 -18.06
C VAL A 240 11.71 2.68 -18.08
N ASP A 241 12.92 2.95 -17.61
CA ASP A 241 13.99 1.94 -17.60
C ASP A 241 13.76 0.82 -16.56
N GLY A 242 12.90 1.08 -15.57
CA GLY A 242 12.44 0.08 -14.62
C GLY A 242 11.24 0.57 -13.81
N CYS A 243 10.28 -0.31 -13.55
CA CYS A 243 9.09 -0.01 -12.77
C CYS A 243 8.86 -1.11 -11.74
N LEU A 244 8.82 -0.75 -10.46
CA LEU A 244 8.59 -1.67 -9.35
C LEU A 244 7.30 -1.29 -8.61
N LEU A 245 6.39 -2.25 -8.49
CA LEU A 245 5.05 -2.07 -7.93
C LEU A 245 4.85 -3.03 -6.75
N ALA A 246 4.96 -2.52 -5.52
CA ALA A 246 4.81 -3.33 -4.32
C ALA A 246 3.38 -3.32 -3.78
N GLY A 247 2.80 -4.49 -3.55
CA GLY A 247 1.51 -4.63 -2.85
C GLY A 247 0.35 -3.93 -3.53
N ARG A 248 0.36 -3.87 -4.86
CA ARG A 248 -0.67 -3.13 -5.62
C ARG A 248 -2.07 -3.69 -5.32
N PRO A 249 -3.02 -2.88 -4.81
CA PRO A 249 -4.33 -3.37 -4.41
C PRO A 249 -5.09 -4.09 -5.52
N GLY A 250 -5.58 -5.29 -5.24
CA GLY A 250 -6.39 -6.07 -6.18
C GLY A 250 -5.65 -6.53 -7.44
N SER A 251 -4.31 -6.55 -7.42
CA SER A 251 -3.44 -7.05 -8.49
C SER A 251 -3.42 -8.57 -8.60
N ALA A 252 -3.76 -9.29 -7.53
CA ALA A 252 -3.78 -10.76 -7.53
C ALA A 252 -4.70 -11.30 -8.62
N GLY A 253 -4.11 -12.01 -9.59
CA GLY A 253 -4.84 -12.53 -10.75
C GLY A 253 -5.26 -11.49 -11.79
N ALA A 254 -4.75 -10.26 -11.71
CA ALA A 254 -4.86 -9.26 -12.76
C ALA A 254 -3.80 -9.50 -13.84
N ALA A 255 -4.02 -8.95 -15.03
CA ALA A 255 -2.98 -8.92 -16.05
C ALA A 255 -1.77 -8.10 -15.55
N PRO A 256 -0.54 -8.50 -15.91
CA PRO A 256 0.65 -7.72 -15.57
C PRO A 256 0.59 -6.35 -16.24
N VAL A 257 1.16 -5.35 -15.59
CA VAL A 257 1.33 -4.01 -16.18
C VAL A 257 2.56 -4.06 -17.09
N PRO A 258 2.44 -3.79 -18.40
CA PRO A 258 3.60 -3.80 -19.30
C PRO A 258 4.72 -2.90 -18.80
N GLY A 259 5.96 -3.40 -18.83
CA GLY A 259 7.15 -2.66 -18.38
C GLY A 259 7.32 -2.58 -16.85
N CYS A 260 6.40 -3.14 -16.07
CA CYS A 260 6.46 -3.12 -14.60
C CYS A 260 6.58 -4.51 -14.00
N THR A 261 7.32 -4.58 -12.88
CA THR A 261 7.42 -5.76 -12.01
C THR A 261 6.48 -5.56 -10.83
N ASP A 262 5.44 -6.39 -10.75
CA ASP A 262 4.53 -6.45 -9.61
C ASP A 262 5.05 -7.44 -8.58
N VAL A 263 5.26 -6.96 -7.36
CA VAL A 263 5.73 -7.76 -6.23
C VAL A 263 4.70 -7.73 -5.11
N GLY A 264 4.52 -8.86 -4.45
CA GLY A 264 3.54 -9.02 -3.38
C GLY A 264 3.92 -10.19 -2.49
N ASN A 265 3.88 -9.99 -1.17
CA ASN A 265 4.04 -11.09 -0.22
C ASN A 265 2.87 -12.05 -0.40
N ASP A 266 3.13 -13.35 -0.26
CA ASP A 266 2.11 -14.40 -0.47
C ASP A 266 0.92 -14.24 0.47
N ASP A 267 1.14 -13.74 1.67
CA ASP A 267 0.12 -13.51 2.70
C ASP A 267 -0.46 -12.09 2.66
N ASP A 268 -0.05 -11.22 1.73
CA ASP A 268 -0.59 -9.86 1.64
C ASP A 268 -2.08 -9.87 1.24
N PRO A 269 -3.00 -9.43 2.12
CA PRO A 269 -4.40 -9.30 1.78
C PRO A 269 -4.70 -8.14 0.82
N VAL A 270 -3.84 -7.11 0.75
CA VAL A 270 -4.04 -5.92 -0.08
C VAL A 270 -4.02 -6.27 -1.57
N THR A 271 -3.09 -7.13 -2.00
CA THR A 271 -3.03 -7.62 -3.40
C THR A 271 -4.31 -8.30 -3.84
N ARG A 272 -5.07 -8.90 -2.92
CA ARG A 272 -6.35 -9.59 -3.20
C ARG A 272 -7.55 -8.67 -3.06
N TRP A 273 -7.44 -7.62 -2.25
CA TRP A 273 -8.56 -6.77 -1.88
C TRP A 273 -8.93 -5.80 -3.01
N ARG A 274 -10.21 -5.81 -3.38
CA ARG A 274 -10.83 -4.84 -4.31
C ARG A 274 -12.33 -4.75 -4.04
N PRO A 275 -13.00 -3.61 -4.28
CA PRO A 275 -14.44 -3.49 -4.10
C PRO A 275 -15.24 -4.55 -4.87
N GLY A 276 -14.81 -4.85 -6.10
CA GLY A 276 -15.45 -5.87 -6.95
C GLY A 276 -15.36 -7.30 -6.42
N LEU A 277 -14.53 -7.60 -5.42
CA LEU A 277 -14.43 -8.94 -4.82
C LEU A 277 -15.73 -9.37 -4.14
N VAL A 278 -16.62 -8.43 -3.80
CA VAL A 278 -17.94 -8.75 -3.25
C VAL A 278 -18.82 -9.52 -4.25
N VAL A 279 -18.66 -9.24 -5.55
CA VAL A 279 -19.50 -9.82 -6.63
C VAL A 279 -18.76 -10.74 -7.59
N ALA A 280 -17.43 -10.66 -7.70
CA ALA A 280 -16.67 -11.53 -8.59
C ALA A 280 -15.21 -11.76 -8.13
N PRO A 281 -14.64 -12.96 -8.31
CA PRO A 281 -13.22 -13.20 -8.09
C PRO A 281 -12.35 -12.70 -9.27
N ARG A 282 -11.03 -12.78 -9.09
CA ARG A 282 -10.00 -12.73 -10.15
C ARG A 282 -9.05 -13.91 -9.97
N GLY A 283 -8.42 -14.35 -11.06
CA GLY A 283 -7.31 -15.31 -11.03
C GLY A 283 -7.59 -16.68 -10.39
N GLY A 284 -8.82 -17.20 -10.46
CA GLY A 284 -9.13 -18.55 -9.96
C GLY A 284 -9.10 -18.72 -8.43
N LEU A 285 -9.06 -17.62 -7.67
CA LEU A 285 -9.14 -17.65 -6.20
C LEU A 285 -10.39 -18.42 -5.74
N PRO A 286 -10.29 -19.34 -4.76
CA PRO A 286 -11.44 -19.92 -4.09
C PRO A 286 -12.31 -18.79 -3.53
N TRP A 287 -13.55 -18.69 -4.03
CA TRP A 287 -14.38 -17.52 -3.80
C TRP A 287 -15.80 -17.90 -3.41
N LEU A 288 -16.23 -17.36 -2.28
CA LEU A 288 -17.60 -17.36 -1.80
C LEU A 288 -18.12 -15.92 -1.84
N PRO A 289 -19.18 -15.63 -2.62
CA PRO A 289 -19.73 -14.28 -2.74
C PRO A 289 -19.96 -13.61 -1.39
N ALA A 290 -19.56 -12.34 -1.28
CA ALA A 290 -19.49 -11.54 -0.06
C ALA A 290 -18.61 -12.11 1.08
N VAL A 291 -18.57 -13.41 1.32
CA VAL A 291 -17.78 -14.04 2.39
C VAL A 291 -16.29 -13.82 2.17
N THR A 292 -15.77 -14.10 0.98
CA THR A 292 -14.35 -13.89 0.67
C THR A 292 -13.98 -12.41 0.72
N PHE A 293 -14.88 -11.51 0.30
CA PHE A 293 -14.68 -10.08 0.46
C PHE A 293 -14.49 -9.69 1.93
N TRP A 294 -15.34 -10.19 2.82
CA TRP A 294 -15.23 -9.91 4.25
C TRP A 294 -14.04 -10.61 4.90
N GLN A 295 -13.66 -11.81 4.47
CA GLN A 295 -12.45 -12.48 4.94
C GLN A 295 -11.20 -11.66 4.60
N VAL A 296 -11.06 -11.24 3.34
CA VAL A 296 -9.93 -10.41 2.91
C VAL A 296 -9.96 -9.04 3.60
N THR A 297 -11.14 -8.43 3.75
CA THR A 297 -11.29 -7.16 4.48
C THR A 297 -10.89 -7.30 5.95
N GLY A 298 -11.23 -8.41 6.59
CA GLY A 298 -10.79 -8.73 7.95
C GLY A 298 -9.28 -8.92 8.04
N ALA A 299 -8.66 -9.57 7.05
CA ALA A 299 -7.21 -9.76 6.99
C ALA A 299 -6.43 -8.45 6.79
N LEU A 300 -7.05 -7.40 6.21
CA LEU A 300 -6.43 -6.06 6.17
C LEU A 300 -6.11 -5.55 7.59
N VAL A 301 -6.86 -5.98 8.60
CA VAL A 301 -6.59 -5.67 10.00
C VAL A 301 -5.30 -6.38 10.42
N GLY A 302 -4.27 -5.60 10.74
CA GLY A 302 -2.96 -6.12 11.11
C GLY A 302 -2.07 -6.47 9.92
N ALA A 303 -2.45 -6.17 8.68
CA ALA A 303 -1.60 -6.39 7.50
C ALA A 303 -0.29 -5.58 7.57
N LEU A 304 -0.31 -4.43 8.23
CA LEU A 304 0.88 -3.60 8.49
C LEU A 304 1.61 -3.96 9.79
N ASP A 305 1.02 -4.81 10.63
CA ASP A 305 1.58 -5.27 11.91
C ASP A 305 2.22 -6.66 11.72
N GLN A 306 3.04 -6.76 10.67
CA GLN A 306 3.77 -7.96 10.27
C GLN A 306 5.27 -7.63 10.13
N PRO A 307 6.16 -8.62 10.22
CA PRO A 307 7.56 -8.43 9.84
C PRO A 307 7.68 -8.11 8.33
N GLU A 308 8.79 -7.49 7.93
CA GLU A 308 9.11 -7.30 6.51
C GLU A 308 9.14 -8.64 5.76
N GLY A 309 8.61 -8.64 4.53
CA GLY A 309 8.39 -9.84 3.73
C GLY A 309 7.10 -10.60 4.06
N SER A 310 6.27 -10.09 4.98
CA SER A 310 4.96 -10.65 5.33
C SER A 310 3.89 -9.56 5.41
N GLY A 311 2.65 -9.92 5.10
CA GLY A 311 1.54 -8.98 5.03
C GLY A 311 1.84 -7.85 4.03
N HIS A 312 1.50 -6.63 4.41
CA HIS A 312 1.71 -5.44 3.58
C HIS A 312 2.98 -4.68 3.97
N ARG A 313 4.05 -5.41 4.33
CA ARG A 313 5.36 -4.87 4.71
C ARG A 313 6.43 -5.42 3.77
N TYR A 314 7.06 -4.54 2.99
CA TYR A 314 8.08 -4.91 2.00
C TYR A 314 9.47 -4.51 2.49
N GLY A 315 9.73 -3.22 2.65
CA GLY A 315 10.99 -2.71 3.20
C GLY A 315 12.21 -3.15 2.40
N ALA A 316 13.24 -3.59 3.12
CA ALA A 316 14.53 -3.96 2.52
C ALA A 316 14.45 -5.24 1.67
N THR A 317 13.37 -6.03 1.75
CA THR A 317 13.22 -7.25 0.94
C THR A 317 13.15 -6.96 -0.56
N LEU A 318 12.90 -5.69 -0.95
CA LEU A 318 12.88 -5.25 -2.34
C LEU A 318 14.27 -5.05 -2.95
N ALA A 319 15.36 -5.24 -2.19
CA ALA A 319 16.73 -5.13 -2.71
C ALA A 319 16.97 -6.05 -3.92
N ASP A 320 16.53 -7.30 -3.84
CA ASP A 320 16.69 -8.26 -4.96
C ASP A 320 15.86 -7.85 -6.18
N ASP A 321 14.70 -7.24 -5.97
CA ASP A 321 13.86 -6.70 -7.06
C ASP A 321 14.54 -5.50 -7.74
N TRP A 322 15.16 -4.62 -6.96
CA TRP A 322 15.95 -3.52 -7.49
C TRP A 322 17.15 -4.00 -8.31
N ALA A 323 17.89 -4.99 -7.78
CA ALA A 323 19.01 -5.60 -8.51
C ALA A 323 18.55 -6.22 -9.83
N ARG A 324 17.39 -6.89 -9.87
CA ARG A 324 16.80 -7.44 -11.11
C ARG A 324 16.42 -6.39 -12.14
N LEU A 325 16.01 -5.19 -11.71
CA LEU A 325 15.81 -4.04 -12.59
C LEU A 325 17.14 -3.40 -13.05
N GLY A 326 18.26 -4.01 -12.69
CA GLY A 326 19.61 -3.63 -13.10
C GLY A 326 20.14 -2.44 -12.33
N ALA A 327 19.67 -2.16 -11.11
CA ALA A 327 20.10 -1.00 -10.33
C ALA A 327 21.56 -1.04 -9.84
N GLU A 328 22.32 -2.07 -10.21
CA GLU A 328 23.73 -2.20 -9.86
C GLU A 328 24.62 -1.17 -10.61
N PRO A 329 25.77 -0.77 -10.04
CA PRO A 329 26.67 0.17 -10.69
C PRO A 329 27.32 -0.48 -11.93
N PRO A 330 27.68 0.30 -12.97
CA PRO A 330 28.51 -0.20 -14.06
C PRO A 330 29.90 -0.58 -13.52
N GLY A 331 30.13 -1.88 -13.31
CA GLY A 331 31.39 -2.36 -12.72
C GLY A 331 31.42 -3.82 -12.23
N GLY A 332 30.28 -4.53 -12.19
CA GLY A 332 30.25 -6.01 -12.10
C GLY A 332 31.03 -6.61 -10.93
N GLY A 333 30.88 -6.05 -9.72
CA GLY A 333 31.25 -6.78 -8.50
C GLY A 333 30.26 -7.94 -8.26
N PRO A 334 30.66 -9.03 -7.58
CA PRO A 334 29.74 -10.11 -7.27
C PRO A 334 28.55 -9.57 -6.47
N ALA A 335 27.35 -10.06 -6.78
CA ALA A 335 26.12 -9.74 -6.07
C ALA A 335 26.37 -9.73 -4.54
N PRO A 336 25.92 -8.70 -3.80
CA PRO A 336 26.05 -8.71 -2.36
C PRO A 336 25.36 -9.98 -1.84
N GLY A 337 26.08 -10.76 -1.02
CA GLY A 337 25.47 -11.89 -0.31
C GLY A 337 24.27 -11.43 0.51
N PRO A 338 23.41 -12.37 0.97
CA PRO A 338 22.18 -12.02 1.67
C PRO A 338 22.44 -10.95 2.73
N VAL A 339 21.83 -9.78 2.54
CA VAL A 339 21.98 -8.63 3.42
C VAL A 339 21.47 -9.07 4.78
N GLY A 340 22.38 -9.25 5.73
CA GLY A 340 22.03 -9.58 7.11
C GLY A 340 21.13 -8.48 7.69
N PRO A 341 20.29 -8.79 8.70
CA PRO A 341 19.31 -7.86 9.21
C PRO A 341 19.99 -6.54 9.60
N LEU A 342 19.56 -5.44 8.95
CA LEU A 342 19.96 -4.09 9.29
C LEU A 342 19.75 -3.89 10.80
N ARG A 343 20.78 -3.40 11.48
CA ARG A 343 20.73 -3.19 12.93
C ARG A 343 19.58 -2.24 13.23
N ALA A 344 18.54 -2.76 13.88
CA ALA A 344 17.45 -1.97 14.42
C ALA A 344 18.02 -0.77 15.18
N HIS A 345 17.81 0.43 14.65
CA HIS A 345 17.98 1.64 15.42
C HIS A 345 16.87 1.67 16.46
N SER A 346 17.22 1.23 17.66
CA SER A 346 16.45 1.45 18.88
C SER A 346 16.14 2.93 18.99
N ARG A 347 14.85 3.28 18.92
CA ARG A 347 14.34 4.49 19.57
C ARG A 347 14.12 4.21 21.04
#